data_AF-A0A8T5RNM1-F1
#
_entry.id   AF-A0A8T5RNM1-F1
#
_cell.length_a   1.000
_cell.length_b   1.000
_cell.length_c   1.000
_cell.angle_alpha   90.00
_cell.angle_beta   90.00
_cell.angle_gamma   90.00
#
_symmetry.space_group_name_H-M   'P 1'
#
loop_
_entity.id
_entity.type
_entity.pdbx_description
1 polymer ?
#
loop_
_entity_poly.entity_id
_entity_poly.type
_entity_poly.pdbx_seq_one_letter_code
_entity_poly.pdbx_strand_id
1 'polypeptide(L)'
;MKKDLLSTETRAFLIRKLLTICPVCQKRIYGKDIDILKIDTSKINHWPLRYIHCHTNNNIPFHALTIYLDNDFAVRGNEVSNFIKIEN
;
A
#
# COMPACT_ATOMS: atom_id res chain seq x y z
N MET A 1 26.52 -1.61 -4.15
CA MET A 1 25.14 -1.88 -3.71
C MET A 1 24.99 -1.40 -2.26
N LYS A 2 24.34 -0.25 -2.03
CA LYS A 2 24.01 0.15 -0.65
C LYS A 2 22.84 -0.71 -0.19
N LYS A 3 23.11 -1.68 0.69
CA LYS A 3 22.07 -2.41 1.43
C LYS A 3 21.27 -1.38 2.23
N ASP A 4 19.94 -1.43 2.13
CA ASP A 4 19.03 -0.66 2.98
C ASP A 4 19.48 -0.71 4.45
N LEU A 5 19.87 0.45 4.98
CA LEU A 5 20.33 0.64 6.36
C LEU A 5 19.16 0.77 7.35
N LEU A 6 18.01 0.17 7.04
CA LEU A 6 16.89 0.16 7.98
C LEU A 6 17.19 -0.82 9.11
N SER A 7 17.19 -0.32 10.36
CA SER A 7 17.36 -1.17 11.52
C SER A 7 16.24 -2.21 11.59
N THR A 8 16.50 -3.33 12.26
CA THR A 8 15.50 -4.39 12.47
C THR A 8 14.22 -3.83 13.10
N GLU A 9 14.34 -2.86 14.02
CA GLU A 9 13.19 -2.21 14.65
C GLU A 9 12.39 -1.36 13.65
N THR A 10 13.06 -0.59 12.78
CA THR A 10 12.34 0.22 11.77
C THR A 10 11.61 -0.68 10.77
N ARG A 11 12.22 -1.79 10.35
CA ARG A 11 11.57 -2.77 9.47
C ARG A 11 10.33 -3.38 10.13
N ALA A 12 10.47 -3.82 11.38
CA ALA A 12 9.35 -4.36 12.16
C ALA A 12 8.23 -3.31 12.35
N PHE A 13 8.60 -2.05 12.58
CA PHE A 13 7.67 -0.94 12.67
C PHE A 13 6.89 -0.73 11.36
N LEU A 14 7.58 -0.69 10.22
CA LEU A 14 6.94 -0.49 8.92
C LEU A 14 5.95 -1.62 8.57
N ILE A 15 6.31 -2.88 8.84
CA ILE A 15 5.45 -4.05 8.62
C ILE A 15 4.13 -3.93 9.41
N ARG A 16 4.19 -3.50 10.67
CA ARG A 16 3.01 -3.37 11.56
C ARG A 16 2.28 -2.03 11.43
N LYS A 17 2.84 -1.07 10.70
CA LYS A 17 2.25 0.27 10.53
C LYS A 17 0.90 0.11 9.83
N LEU A 18 -0.16 0.59 10.47
CA LEU A 18 -1.45 0.76 9.81
C LEU A 18 -1.30 1.91 8.81
N LEU A 19 -1.47 1.60 7.53
CA LEU A 19 -1.33 2.58 6.47
C LEU A 19 -2.66 3.27 6.21
N THR A 20 -3.72 2.48 6.05
CA THR A 20 -5.05 3.00 5.77
C THR A 20 -6.13 1.97 6.09
N ILE A 21 -7.39 2.37 5.98
CA ILE A 21 -8.55 1.50 6.06
C ILE A 21 -9.24 1.57 4.71
N CYS A 22 -9.50 0.43 4.08
CA CYS A 22 -10.22 0.40 2.81
C CYS A 22 -11.64 0.96 3.01
N PRO A 23 -12.04 2.02 2.29
CA PRO A 23 -13.35 2.62 2.49
C PRO A 23 -14.50 1.75 1.95
N VAL A 24 -14.20 0.77 1.07
CA VAL A 24 -15.20 -0.18 0.55
C VAL A 24 -15.51 -1.27 1.56
N CYS A 25 -14.46 -1.96 2.04
CA CYS A 25 -14.62 -3.21 2.78
C CYS A 25 -14.13 -3.16 4.22
N GLN A 26 -13.72 -1.98 4.69
CA GLN A 26 -13.26 -1.73 6.05
C GLN A 26 -12.05 -2.57 6.47
N LYS A 27 -11.37 -3.22 5.52
CA LYS A 27 -10.13 -3.93 5.78
C LYS A 27 -9.06 -2.94 6.20
N ARG A 28 -8.42 -3.20 7.34
CA ARG A 28 -7.23 -2.49 7.79
C ARG A 28 -6.05 -2.95 6.93
N ILE A 29 -5.38 -2.00 6.27
CA ILE A 29 -4.25 -2.27 5.39
C ILE A 29 -2.97 -1.84 6.11
N TYR A 30 -2.11 -2.81 6.37
CA TYR A 30 -0.84 -2.66 7.04
C TYR A 30 0.32 -2.69 6.04
N GLY A 31 1.51 -2.24 6.46
CA GLY A 31 2.70 -2.29 5.60
C GLY A 31 3.03 -3.69 5.07
N LYS A 32 2.73 -4.73 5.87
CA LYS A 32 2.87 -6.14 5.43
C LYS A 32 1.95 -6.52 4.28
N ASP A 33 0.80 -5.88 4.12
CA ASP A 33 -0.19 -6.23 3.09
C ASP A 33 0.23 -5.69 1.71
N ILE A 34 1.12 -4.69 1.68
CA ILE A 34 1.62 -4.04 0.45
C ILE A 34 3.11 -4.27 0.21
N ASP A 35 3.71 -5.27 0.88
CA ASP A 35 5.14 -5.56 0.75
C ASP A 35 6.04 -4.31 0.91
N ILE A 36 5.73 -3.45 1.91
CA ILE A 36 6.33 -2.12 2.05
C ILE A 36 7.88 -2.11 2.05
N LEU A 37 8.49 -3.21 2.52
CA LEU A 37 9.95 -3.38 2.57
C LEU A 37 10.60 -3.73 1.22
N LYS A 38 9.81 -4.03 0.18
CA LYS A 38 10.27 -4.27 -1.19
C LYS A 38 10.24 -3.01 -2.05
N ILE A 39 9.71 -1.90 -1.53
CA ILE A 39 9.69 -0.62 -2.23
C ILE A 39 11.12 -0.09 -2.30
N ASP A 40 11.70 -0.12 -3.50
CA ASP A 40 13.01 0.43 -3.79
C ASP A 40 12.91 1.94 -4.00
N THR A 41 13.19 2.70 -2.93
CA THR A 41 13.09 4.17 -2.94
C THR A 41 14.06 4.84 -3.90
N SER A 42 15.13 4.16 -4.31
CA SER A 42 16.10 4.69 -5.29
C SER A 42 15.52 4.82 -6.71
N LYS A 43 14.41 4.12 -6.99
CA LYS A 43 13.71 4.15 -8.27
C LYS A 43 12.51 5.10 -8.30
N ILE A 44 12.31 5.87 -7.23
CA ILE A 44 11.18 6.80 -7.09
C ILE A 44 11.61 8.19 -7.49
N ASN A 45 11.05 8.67 -8.60
CA ASN A 45 11.43 9.94 -9.23
C ASN A 45 10.54 11.10 -8.76
N HIS A 46 9.38 10.78 -8.17
CA HIS A 46 8.37 11.73 -7.73
C HIS A 46 7.61 11.17 -6.53
N TRP A 47 7.19 12.06 -5.64
CA TRP A 47 6.35 11.76 -4.49
C TRP A 47 5.05 12.56 -4.59
N PRO A 48 3.92 12.05 -4.06
CA PRO A 48 3.77 10.74 -3.41
C PRO A 48 3.84 9.56 -4.40
N LEU A 49 4.41 8.43 -3.96
CA LEU A 49 4.41 7.16 -4.67
C LEU A 49 2.99 6.60 -4.72
N ARG A 50 2.49 6.34 -5.93
CA ARG A 50 1.24 5.64 -6.15
C ARG A 50 1.44 4.13 -6.09
N TYR A 51 0.80 3.45 -5.14
CA TYR A 51 0.84 2.00 -4.96
C TYR A 51 -0.57 1.39 -5.04
N ILE A 52 -0.77 0.33 -5.83
CA ILE A 52 -2.08 -0.34 -5.96
C ILE A 52 -2.07 -1.65 -5.19
N HIS A 53 -3.01 -1.80 -4.25
CA HIS A 53 -3.25 -3.01 -3.48
C HIS A 53 -4.63 -3.59 -3.79
N CYS A 54 -4.67 -4.72 -4.47
CA CYS A 54 -5.91 -5.44 -4.77
C CYS A 54 -6.23 -6.45 -3.68
N HIS A 55 -7.47 -6.46 -3.19
CA HIS A 55 -7.87 -7.32 -2.09
C HIS A 55 -9.37 -7.60 -2.07
N THR A 56 -9.77 -8.54 -1.21
CA THR A 56 -11.16 -8.82 -0.81
C THR A 56 -11.24 -8.91 0.71
N ASN A 57 -12.42 -8.61 1.27
CA ASN A 57 -12.73 -8.71 2.68
C ASN A 57 -14.25 -8.81 2.88
N ASN A 58 -14.73 -9.55 3.89
CA ASN A 58 -16.13 -9.59 4.30
C ASN A 58 -17.14 -9.79 3.14
N ASN A 59 -16.89 -10.75 2.24
CA ASN A 59 -17.72 -11.05 1.07
C ASN A 59 -17.89 -9.90 0.06
N ILE A 60 -17.13 -8.81 0.20
CA ILE A 60 -17.11 -7.74 -0.79
C ILE A 60 -16.23 -8.18 -1.97
N PRO A 61 -16.68 -7.98 -3.23
CA PRO A 61 -15.93 -8.35 -4.41
C PRO A 61 -14.50 -7.82 -4.41
N PHE A 62 -13.61 -8.52 -5.10
CA PHE A 62 -12.23 -8.10 -5.29
C PHE A 62 -12.18 -6.69 -5.87
N HIS A 63 -11.41 -5.79 -5.26
CA HIS A 63 -11.30 -4.39 -5.65
C HIS A 63 -9.87 -3.88 -5.45
N ALA A 64 -9.55 -2.80 -6.14
CA ALA A 64 -8.24 -2.15 -6.07
C ALA A 64 -8.31 -0.92 -5.17
N LEU A 65 -7.37 -0.84 -4.23
CA LEU A 65 -7.11 0.34 -3.42
C LEU A 65 -5.79 0.96 -3.86
N THR A 66 -5.86 2.16 -4.41
CA THR A 66 -4.68 2.99 -4.66
C THR A 66 -4.32 3.74 -3.38
N ILE A 67 -3.06 3.68 -2.98
CA ILE A 67 -2.49 4.32 -1.80
C ILE A 67 -1.38 5.26 -2.26
N TYR A 68 -1.40 6.50 -1.81
CA TYR A 68 -0.37 7.50 -2.09
C TYR A 68 0.56 7.62 -0.88
N LEU A 69 1.77 7.06 -0.98
CA LEU A 69 2.78 7.06 0.09
C LEU A 69 3.77 8.22 -0.12
N ASP A 70 4.15 8.93 0.92
CA ASP A 70 5.28 9.87 0.86
C ASP A 70 6.63 9.18 1.16
N ASN A 71 7.70 9.98 1.19
CA ASN A 71 9.06 9.51 1.46
C ASN A 71 9.24 8.93 2.89
N ASP A 72 8.33 9.24 3.82
CA ASP A 72 8.29 8.71 5.19
C ASP A 72 7.31 7.51 5.30
N PHE A 73 6.85 6.98 4.16
CA PHE A 73 5.84 5.93 4.06
C PHE A 73 4.52 6.28 4.78
N ALA A 74 4.20 7.56 4.95
CA ALA A 74 2.90 8.01 5.43
C ALA A 74 1.92 8.07 4.25
N VAL A 75 0.67 7.69 4.51
CA VAL A 75 -0.39 7.75 3.50
C VAL A 75 -0.91 9.19 3.40
N ARG A 76 -0.79 9.80 2.22
CA ARG A 76 -1.26 11.15 1.90
C ARG A 76 -2.63 11.17 1.23
N GLY A 77 -3.08 10.04 0.72
CA GLY A 77 -4.41 9.86 0.13
C GLY A 77 -4.64 8.41 -0.26
N ASN A 78 -5.90 8.09 -0.53
CA ASN A 78 -6.29 6.81 -1.13
C ASN A 78 -7.42 7.01 -2.14
N GLU A 79 -7.52 6.08 -3.08
CA GLU A 79 -8.58 6.03 -4.08
C GLU A 79 -9.00 4.59 -4.31
N VAL A 80 -10.29 4.36 -4.51
CA VAL A 80 -10.82 3.04 -4.83
C VAL A 80 -11.11 2.98 -6.32
N SER A 81 -10.69 1.90 -6.95
CA SER A 81 -11.12 1.57 -8.30
C SER A 81 -11.99 0.31 -8.27
N ASN A 82 -13.18 0.43 -8.83
CA ASN A 82 -14.04 -0.73 -9.09
C ASN A 82 -13.62 -1.37 -10.41
N PHE A 83 -13.53 -2.70 -10.43
CA PHE A 83 -13.35 -3.41 -11.69
C PHE A 83 -14.70 -3.46 -12.40
N ILE A 84 -14.80 -2.80 -13.56
CA ILE A 84 -15.93 -3.00 -14.47
C ILE A 84 -15.59 -4.23 -15.31
N LYS A 85 -16.34 -5.32 -15.14
CA LYS A 85 -16.32 -6.41 -16.11
C LYS A 85 -17.03 -5.92 -17.38
N ILE A 86 -16.29 -5.81 -18.48
CA ILE A 86 -16.88 -5.71 -19.81
C ILE A 86 -16.94 -7.14 -20.34
N GLU A 87 -18.13 -7.74 -20.31
CA GLU A 87 -18.41 -8.99 -21.00
C GLU A 87 -18.92 -8.62 -22.40
N ASN A 88 -18.18 -9.03 -23.44
CA ASN A 88 -18.56 -8.91 -24.85
C ASN A 88 -19.30 -10.18 -25.29
#